data_AF-A0A9E7GDS9-F1
#
_entry.id   AF-A0A9E7GDS9-F1
#
_cell.length_a   1.000
_cell.length_b   1.000
_cell.length_c   1.000
_cell.angle_alpha   90.00
_cell.angle_beta   90.00
_cell.angle_gamma   90.00
#
_symmetry.space_group_name_H-M   'P 1'
#
loop_
_entity.id
_entity.type
_entity.pdbx_description
1 polymer ?
#
loop_
_entity_poly.entity_id
_entity_poly.type
_entity_poly.pdbx_seq_one_letter_code
_entity_poly.pdbx_strand_id
1 'polypeptide(L)'
;MIPSHSRLASLPHPLPPPPRLPNLPSFRPRATLLSRVFRVPLGRFHRQQRPYGSGAVRALDAAQAFDYESRASEELEQRARLKIAIVGFGNFGQFLARTFAAQGHAILAYSRSDHSAAAGSLGAAFFRDPHDLCEQHPDVVLLCTSILSAEAVLRSLPFQRLRRSTLFVDVLSVKEFPKNLLLHILPPDFDILCTHPMFGPESGKHGWAGLPFVYDKVRIGESEDRADRCRRFLDIFAREGCRMVEMSCAEHDENAAEIQFLTHTVGRILAKLDLKSTPINTKGYETLLKLVENTCSDSFDLYNGLFMYNKNSTELLERLELAFDSLKKELFGRLHDILRKQLFESPNGSTAPDFQSYAEMHSAGWFMKITISYSYCIIVGSSLHSSVLSVVLFVNKDPCRLVVLPVYETSDPARTPERVSTPKKVPTISGVSITRAPGGIISLIEASVEIFTQVA
;
A
#
# COMPACT_ATOMS: atom_id res chain seq x y z
N MET A 1 -3.62 -7.23 53.73
CA MET A 1 -4.71 -6.26 53.48
C MET A 1 -4.54 -5.73 52.06
N ILE A 2 -5.37 -6.19 51.14
CA ILE A 2 -5.43 -5.76 49.74
C ILE A 2 -6.92 -5.55 49.47
N PRO A 3 -7.39 -4.35 49.08
CA PRO A 3 -8.78 -4.18 48.68
C PRO A 3 -8.94 -4.40 47.18
N SER A 4 -9.91 -5.25 46.88
CA SER A 4 -10.52 -5.52 45.59
C SER A 4 -11.38 -4.34 45.12
N HIS A 5 -11.24 -3.94 43.86
CA HIS A 5 -12.30 -3.22 43.15
C HIS A 5 -12.39 -3.69 41.70
N SER A 6 -13.40 -4.51 41.46
CA SER A 6 -14.03 -4.79 40.18
C SER A 6 -14.91 -3.59 39.78
N ARG A 7 -14.71 -3.05 38.57
CA ARG A 7 -15.74 -2.28 37.86
C ARG A 7 -15.81 -2.75 36.41
N LEU A 8 -16.91 -3.41 36.10
CA LEU A 8 -17.42 -3.66 34.76
C LEU A 8 -17.78 -2.32 34.12
N ALA A 9 -17.18 -1.99 32.98
CA ALA A 9 -17.59 -0.87 32.14
C ALA A 9 -18.66 -1.36 31.15
N SER A 10 -19.86 -0.78 31.27
CA SER A 10 -21.00 -0.96 30.38
C SER A 10 -20.76 -0.27 29.02
N LEU A 11 -21.03 -0.99 27.92
CA LEU A 11 -21.05 -0.48 26.55
C LEU A 11 -22.14 0.61 26.36
N PRO A 12 -21.89 1.69 25.58
CA PRO A 12 -22.91 2.70 25.32
C PRO A 12 -23.89 2.24 24.21
N HIS A 13 -25.18 2.54 24.42
CA HIS A 13 -26.26 2.35 23.45
C HIS A 13 -26.05 3.18 22.17
N PRO A 14 -26.50 2.71 20.99
CA PRO A 14 -26.42 3.46 19.73
C PRO A 14 -27.41 4.63 19.71
N LEU A 15 -26.94 5.78 19.21
CA LEU A 15 -27.73 7.00 19.01
C LEU A 15 -28.80 6.82 17.91
N PRO A 16 -29.96 7.48 18.03
CA PRO A 16 -31.01 7.43 17.00
C PRO A 16 -30.61 8.22 15.73
N PRO A 17 -31.17 7.86 14.57
CA PRO A 17 -30.81 8.51 13.30
C PRO A 17 -31.39 9.93 13.20
N PRO A 18 -30.72 10.83 12.44
CA PRO A 18 -31.15 12.22 12.27
C PRO A 18 -32.43 12.35 11.43
N PRO A 19 -33.20 13.45 11.60
CA PRO A 19 -34.46 13.67 10.90
C PRO A 19 -34.25 13.94 9.40
N ARG A 20 -35.20 13.47 8.58
CA ARG A 20 -35.20 13.65 7.12
C ARG A 20 -35.51 15.10 6.74
N LEU A 21 -34.65 15.70 5.93
CA LEU A 21 -34.88 17.01 5.30
C LEU A 21 -35.98 16.93 4.22
N PRO A 22 -36.80 17.98 4.03
CA PRO A 22 -37.85 18.01 3.02
C PRO A 22 -37.28 18.19 1.60
N ASN A 23 -37.92 17.49 0.65
CA ASN A 23 -37.58 17.46 -0.78
C ASN A 23 -37.59 18.84 -1.43
N LEU A 24 -36.43 19.28 -1.93
CA LEU A 24 -36.31 20.39 -2.89
C LEU A 24 -36.44 19.85 -4.33
N PRO A 25 -37.15 20.56 -5.23
CA PRO A 25 -37.35 20.09 -6.59
C PRO A 25 -36.06 20.13 -7.41
N SER A 26 -35.77 19.02 -8.10
CA SER A 26 -34.61 18.84 -8.96
C SER A 26 -34.68 19.74 -10.20
N PHE A 27 -33.74 20.67 -10.35
CA PHE A 27 -33.50 21.36 -11.62
C PHE A 27 -32.56 20.50 -12.48
N ARG A 28 -33.09 19.94 -13.58
CA ARG A 28 -32.29 19.33 -14.65
C ARG A 28 -32.06 20.38 -15.76
N PRO A 29 -30.81 20.68 -16.16
CA PRO A 29 -30.59 21.47 -17.37
C PRO A 29 -30.74 20.56 -18.60
N ARG A 30 -31.75 20.84 -19.43
CA ARG A 30 -31.88 20.26 -20.77
C ARG A 30 -31.10 21.13 -21.74
N ALA A 31 -30.07 20.57 -22.35
CA ALA A 31 -29.42 21.11 -23.54
C ALA A 31 -30.31 20.84 -24.76
N THR A 32 -30.75 21.90 -25.46
CA THR A 32 -31.24 21.80 -26.84
C THR A 32 -30.96 23.09 -27.63
N LEU A 33 -30.05 22.94 -28.59
CA LEU A 33 -30.03 23.47 -29.96
C LEU A 33 -30.47 24.91 -30.26
N LEU A 34 -29.47 25.68 -30.71
CA LEU A 34 -29.54 26.76 -31.69
C LEU A 34 -30.42 26.40 -32.91
N SER A 35 -31.39 27.25 -33.24
CA SER A 35 -31.42 27.97 -34.52
C SER A 35 -32.71 28.80 -34.73
N ARG A 36 -32.49 30.03 -35.22
CA ARG A 36 -33.32 30.80 -36.16
C ARG A 36 -34.59 31.54 -35.68
N VAL A 37 -34.49 32.85 -35.91
CA VAL A 37 -35.48 33.82 -36.46
C VAL A 37 -35.92 34.91 -35.48
N PHE A 38 -35.29 36.07 -35.57
CA PHE A 38 -35.97 37.36 -35.38
C PHE A 38 -35.65 38.29 -36.55
N ARG A 39 -36.68 38.55 -37.36
CA ARG A 39 -36.76 39.58 -38.40
C ARG A 39 -37.04 40.92 -37.72
N VAL A 40 -36.26 41.95 -38.01
CA VAL A 40 -36.56 43.35 -37.64
C VAL A 40 -37.21 44.04 -38.85
N PRO A 41 -38.30 44.83 -38.70
CA PRO A 41 -38.92 45.54 -39.83
C PRO A 41 -38.16 46.82 -40.20
N LEU A 42 -37.97 47.05 -41.51
CA LEU A 42 -37.51 48.33 -42.07
C LEU A 42 -38.68 49.33 -42.16
N GLY A 43 -38.62 50.41 -41.38
CA GLY A 43 -39.46 51.60 -41.56
C GLY A 43 -38.76 52.64 -42.45
N ARG A 44 -39.44 53.06 -43.53
CA ARG A 44 -39.04 54.17 -44.42
C ARG A 44 -39.23 55.51 -43.69
N PHE A 45 -38.20 56.35 -43.65
CA PHE A 45 -38.33 57.78 -43.34
C PHE A 45 -37.96 58.64 -44.56
N HIS A 46 -38.88 59.55 -44.89
CA HIS A 46 -38.69 60.59 -45.91
C HIS A 46 -37.70 61.66 -45.41
N ARG A 47 -36.84 62.10 -46.34
CA ARG A 47 -35.74 63.04 -46.15
C ARG A 47 -36.20 64.43 -46.60
N GLN A 48 -36.24 65.39 -45.69
CA GLN A 48 -36.11 66.82 -46.04
C GLN A 48 -34.78 67.34 -45.51
N GLN A 49 -34.04 68.00 -46.41
CA GLN A 49 -32.76 68.70 -46.20
C GLN A 49 -33.07 70.12 -45.67
N ARG A 50 -32.34 70.77 -44.74
CA ARG A 50 -30.98 71.38 -44.78
C ARG A 50 -30.98 72.50 -43.66
N PRO A 51 -29.91 73.28 -43.36
CA PRO A 51 -28.54 72.95 -42.90
C PRO A 51 -28.02 73.83 -41.72
N TYR A 52 -26.77 73.57 -41.30
CA TYR A 52 -25.82 74.38 -40.50
C TYR A 52 -25.89 74.39 -38.95
N GLY A 53 -24.75 74.02 -38.35
CA GLY A 53 -24.42 74.31 -36.95
C GLY A 53 -23.57 73.20 -36.31
N SER A 54 -22.25 73.32 -36.41
CA SER A 54 -21.26 72.40 -35.80
C SER A 54 -21.47 72.25 -34.29
N GLY A 55 -21.67 71.01 -33.85
CA GLY A 55 -21.84 70.65 -32.45
C GLY A 55 -22.07 69.15 -32.32
N ALA A 56 -21.03 68.36 -32.62
CA ALA A 56 -21.08 66.92 -32.48
C ALA A 56 -21.31 66.54 -31.01
N VAL A 57 -22.54 66.22 -30.64
CA VAL A 57 -22.82 65.48 -29.42
C VAL A 57 -22.27 64.07 -29.62
N ARG A 58 -21.02 63.86 -29.19
CA ARG A 58 -20.54 62.52 -28.88
C ARG A 58 -21.32 62.06 -27.66
N ALA A 59 -22.31 61.20 -27.87
CA ALA A 59 -22.66 60.27 -26.81
C ALA A 59 -21.40 59.45 -26.55
N LEU A 60 -20.64 59.86 -25.54
CA LEU A 60 -19.63 59.02 -24.92
C LEU A 60 -20.37 57.79 -24.47
N ASP A 61 -20.08 56.69 -25.16
CA ASP A 61 -20.49 55.35 -24.83
C ASP A 61 -19.98 55.05 -23.41
N ALA A 62 -20.78 55.39 -22.41
CA ALA A 62 -20.47 55.25 -21.00
C ALA A 62 -20.75 53.81 -20.51
N ALA A 63 -20.57 52.82 -21.39
CA ALA A 63 -20.66 51.40 -21.09
C ALA A 63 -19.27 50.76 -20.86
N GLN A 64 -18.32 51.51 -20.30
CA GLN A 64 -17.13 50.93 -19.65
C GLN A 64 -17.16 51.22 -18.15
N ALA A 65 -18.10 50.59 -17.45
CA ALA A 65 -18.10 50.52 -16.00
C ALA A 65 -17.48 49.18 -15.57
N PHE A 66 -16.15 49.23 -15.38
CA PHE A 66 -15.37 48.42 -14.44
C PHE A 66 -15.50 46.88 -14.49
N ASP A 67 -14.58 46.30 -15.24
CA ASP A 67 -14.06 44.94 -15.10
C ASP A 67 -13.25 44.75 -13.79
N TYR A 68 -13.64 45.42 -12.69
CA TYR A 68 -12.88 45.40 -11.43
C TYR A 68 -12.80 44.01 -10.84
N GLU A 69 -13.93 43.29 -10.87
CA GLU A 69 -14.05 41.97 -10.27
C GLU A 69 -13.21 40.93 -11.03
N SER A 70 -13.19 40.99 -12.36
CA SER A 70 -12.35 40.08 -13.16
C SER A 70 -10.87 40.43 -13.01
N ARG A 71 -10.48 41.70 -13.01
CA ARG A 71 -9.08 42.13 -12.81
C ARG A 71 -8.61 41.80 -11.40
N ALA A 72 -9.46 41.99 -10.38
CA ALA A 72 -9.18 41.57 -9.02
C ALA A 72 -9.09 40.05 -8.90
N SER A 73 -9.94 39.29 -9.62
CA SER A 73 -9.87 37.82 -9.70
C SER A 73 -8.59 37.36 -10.38
N GLU A 74 -8.21 37.96 -11.52
CA GLU A 74 -6.97 37.67 -12.23
C GLU A 74 -5.75 38.01 -11.37
N GLU A 75 -5.77 39.14 -10.67
CA GLU A 75 -4.71 39.51 -9.72
C GLU A 75 -4.63 38.54 -8.54
N LEU A 76 -5.77 38.06 -8.03
CA LEU A 76 -5.83 37.06 -6.97
C LEU A 76 -5.32 35.69 -7.46
N GLU A 77 -5.68 35.29 -8.68
CA GLU A 77 -5.21 34.05 -9.32
C GLU A 77 -3.70 34.12 -9.63
N GLN A 78 -3.21 35.26 -10.10
CA GLN A 78 -1.78 35.49 -10.28
C GLN A 78 -1.02 35.45 -8.95
N ARG A 79 -1.58 36.03 -7.89
CA ARG A 79 -1.03 35.93 -6.53
C ARG A 79 -1.10 34.50 -6.00
N ALA A 80 -2.06 33.70 -6.41
CA ALA A 80 -2.19 32.29 -6.02
C ALA A 80 -1.20 31.36 -6.75
N ARG A 81 -0.63 31.79 -7.88
CA ARG A 81 0.32 30.99 -8.68
C ARG A 81 1.68 30.82 -8.00
N LEU A 82 2.04 29.56 -7.75
CA LEU A 82 3.36 29.19 -7.21
C LEU A 82 4.33 28.79 -8.34
N LYS A 83 5.62 29.08 -8.14
CA LYS A 83 6.73 28.49 -8.89
C LYS A 83 7.25 27.27 -8.14
N ILE A 84 7.02 26.08 -8.69
CA ILE A 84 7.27 24.78 -8.06
C ILE A 84 8.39 24.09 -8.81
N ALA A 85 9.51 23.83 -8.13
CA ALA A 85 10.60 23.01 -8.63
C ALA A 85 10.42 21.56 -8.19
N ILE A 86 10.22 20.65 -9.14
CA ILE A 86 10.10 19.21 -8.91
C ILE A 86 11.46 18.56 -9.11
N VAL A 87 12.03 18.05 -8.02
CA VAL A 87 13.32 17.35 -7.96
C VAL A 87 13.03 15.84 -7.94
N GLY A 88 13.31 15.16 -9.05
CA GLY A 88 12.89 13.77 -9.29
C GLY A 88 11.70 13.70 -10.24
N PHE A 89 11.93 13.99 -11.52
CA PHE A 89 10.88 14.04 -12.54
C PHE A 89 10.50 12.66 -13.15
N GLY A 90 10.40 11.64 -12.29
CA GLY A 90 9.94 10.29 -12.66
C GLY A 90 8.41 10.19 -12.75
N ASN A 91 7.88 8.96 -12.70
CA ASN A 91 6.44 8.70 -12.83
C ASN A 91 5.57 9.54 -11.90
N PHE A 92 5.94 9.60 -10.61
CA PHE A 92 5.15 10.33 -9.61
C PHE A 92 5.31 11.85 -9.73
N GLY A 93 6.54 12.34 -9.99
CA GLY A 93 6.78 13.77 -10.24
C GLY A 93 6.01 14.27 -11.46
N GLN A 94 5.97 13.50 -12.55
CA GLN A 94 5.19 13.82 -13.76
C GLN A 94 3.68 13.78 -13.49
N PHE A 95 3.22 12.84 -12.67
CA PHE A 95 1.81 12.74 -12.26
C PHE A 95 1.35 13.99 -11.51
N LEU A 96 2.13 14.46 -10.53
CA LEU A 96 1.83 15.70 -9.80
C LEU A 96 1.95 16.94 -10.69
N ALA A 97 3.01 17.01 -11.51
CA ALA A 97 3.28 18.14 -12.40
C ALA A 97 2.10 18.43 -13.35
N ARG A 98 1.42 17.39 -13.84
CA ARG A 98 0.26 17.53 -14.73
C ARG A 98 -0.84 18.36 -14.07
N THR A 99 -1.20 18.02 -12.84
CA THR A 99 -2.25 18.74 -12.10
C THR A 99 -1.79 20.13 -11.70
N PHE A 100 -0.54 20.28 -11.26
CA PHE A 100 0.00 21.59 -10.89
C PHE A 100 0.02 22.55 -12.10
N ALA A 101 0.42 22.07 -13.27
CA ALA A 101 0.39 22.84 -14.50
C ALA A 101 -1.05 23.18 -14.93
N ALA A 102 -1.99 22.23 -14.79
CA ALA A 102 -3.41 22.46 -15.10
C ALA A 102 -4.06 23.53 -14.20
N GLN A 103 -3.63 23.63 -12.95
CA GLN A 103 -4.02 24.70 -12.02
C GLN A 103 -3.26 26.03 -12.26
N GLY A 104 -2.40 26.10 -13.27
CA GLY A 104 -1.69 27.32 -13.68
C GLY A 104 -0.36 27.58 -12.98
N HIS A 105 0.14 26.66 -12.14
CA HIS A 105 1.45 26.83 -11.48
C HIS A 105 2.62 26.81 -12.49
N ALA A 106 3.70 27.53 -12.18
CA ALA A 106 4.92 27.48 -12.98
C ALA A 106 5.77 26.29 -12.54
N ILE A 107 5.96 25.30 -13.43
CA ILE A 107 6.67 24.06 -13.11
C ILE A 107 8.10 24.12 -13.64
N LEU A 108 9.05 23.92 -12.75
CA LEU A 108 10.45 23.67 -13.05
C LEU A 108 10.75 22.22 -12.73
N ALA A 109 11.46 21.52 -13.59
CA ALA A 109 11.73 20.10 -13.44
C ALA A 109 13.23 19.84 -13.45
N TYR A 110 13.69 18.99 -12.55
CA TYR A 110 15.04 18.46 -12.53
C TYR A 110 15.00 16.97 -12.20
N SER A 111 15.88 16.20 -12.83
CA SER A 111 16.05 14.78 -12.55
C SER A 111 17.44 14.33 -12.99
N ARG A 112 17.91 13.23 -12.39
CA ARG A 112 19.16 12.56 -12.82
C ARG A 112 19.07 12.11 -14.29
N SER A 113 17.90 11.63 -14.69
CA SER A 113 17.64 11.16 -16.06
C SER A 113 17.01 12.28 -16.89
N ASP A 114 17.29 12.29 -18.20
CA ASP A 114 16.71 13.30 -19.09
C ASP A 114 15.21 13.04 -19.31
N HIS A 115 14.39 13.99 -18.88
CA HIS A 115 12.95 14.00 -19.09
C HIS A 115 12.48 15.26 -19.82
N SER A 116 13.36 15.92 -20.59
CA SER A 116 13.06 17.17 -21.29
C SER A 116 11.80 17.09 -22.15
N ALA A 117 11.60 15.98 -22.87
CA ALA A 117 10.41 15.77 -23.71
C ALA A 117 9.12 15.65 -22.88
N ALA A 118 9.15 14.92 -21.76
CA ALA A 118 8.00 14.76 -20.87
C ALA A 118 7.68 16.05 -20.11
N ALA A 119 8.70 16.83 -19.73
CA ALA A 119 8.50 18.14 -19.13
C ALA A 119 7.89 19.12 -20.14
N GLY A 120 8.40 19.15 -21.38
CA GLY A 120 7.89 20.02 -22.44
C GLY A 120 6.42 19.75 -22.78
N SER A 121 5.99 18.48 -22.80
CA SER A 121 4.58 18.12 -23.06
C SER A 121 3.63 18.55 -21.94
N LEU A 122 4.14 18.79 -20.73
CA LEU A 122 3.40 19.30 -19.57
C LEU A 122 3.55 20.83 -19.39
N GLY A 123 4.27 21.51 -20.29
CA GLY A 123 4.56 22.95 -20.15
C GLY A 123 5.56 23.27 -19.02
N ALA A 124 6.33 22.29 -18.56
CA ALA A 124 7.36 22.46 -17.53
C ALA A 124 8.73 22.79 -18.16
N ALA A 125 9.49 23.66 -17.51
CA ALA A 125 10.87 23.95 -17.89
C ALA A 125 11.82 22.92 -17.27
N PHE A 126 12.55 22.16 -18.09
CA PHE A 126 13.48 21.13 -17.62
C PHE A 126 14.91 21.67 -17.51
N PHE A 127 15.55 21.41 -16.37
CA PHE A 127 16.92 21.79 -16.07
C PHE A 127 17.77 20.53 -15.91
N ARG A 128 18.96 20.51 -16.52
CA ARG A 128 19.93 19.41 -16.38
C ARG A 128 20.92 19.63 -15.24
N ASP A 129 21.18 20.89 -14.90
CA ASP A 129 22.02 21.27 -13.77
C ASP A 129 21.14 21.75 -12.60
N PRO A 130 21.27 21.18 -11.38
CA PRO A 130 20.56 21.67 -10.21
C PRO A 130 20.92 23.12 -9.86
N HIS A 131 22.09 23.63 -10.28
CA HIS A 131 22.46 25.03 -10.08
C HIS A 131 21.51 25.97 -10.82
N ASP A 132 21.29 25.72 -12.11
CA ASP A 132 20.39 26.53 -12.96
C ASP A 132 18.96 26.51 -12.43
N LEU A 133 18.50 25.34 -11.94
CA LEU A 133 17.19 25.20 -11.30
C LEU A 133 17.07 26.11 -10.07
N CYS A 134 18.04 26.07 -9.17
CA CYS A 134 18.01 26.88 -7.94
C CYS A 134 18.10 28.40 -8.23
N GLU A 135 18.75 28.79 -9.32
CA GLU A 135 18.82 30.17 -9.81
C GLU A 135 17.47 30.73 -10.26
N GLN A 136 16.51 29.87 -10.58
CA GLN A 136 15.14 30.30 -10.88
C GLN A 136 14.36 30.76 -9.64
N HIS A 137 14.93 30.59 -8.45
CA HIS A 137 14.33 30.93 -7.15
C HIS A 137 12.88 30.44 -7.03
N PRO A 138 12.66 29.11 -7.05
CA PRO A 138 11.33 28.54 -6.81
C PRO A 138 10.78 28.92 -5.44
N ASP A 139 9.47 29.10 -5.36
CA ASP A 139 8.74 29.30 -4.11
C ASP A 139 8.77 27.99 -3.29
N VAL A 140 8.62 26.87 -4.00
CA VAL A 140 8.54 25.51 -3.47
C VAL A 140 9.53 24.59 -4.18
N VAL A 141 10.32 23.83 -3.43
CA VAL A 141 11.12 22.69 -3.92
C VAL A 141 10.46 21.41 -3.45
N LEU A 142 9.93 20.62 -4.38
CA LEU A 142 9.24 19.36 -4.14
C LEU A 142 10.17 18.18 -4.44
N LEU A 143 10.52 17.42 -3.40
CA LEU A 143 11.32 16.20 -3.51
C LEU A 143 10.41 15.02 -3.90
N CYS A 144 10.52 14.61 -5.16
CA CYS A 144 9.80 13.49 -5.78
C CYS A 144 10.75 12.34 -6.18
N THR A 145 11.84 12.15 -5.44
CA THR A 145 12.81 11.07 -5.69
C THR A 145 12.37 9.76 -5.02
N SER A 146 13.11 8.66 -5.25
CA SER A 146 12.92 7.46 -4.43
C SER A 146 13.39 7.70 -3.00
N ILE A 147 12.82 6.97 -2.04
CA ILE A 147 13.20 7.04 -0.62
C ILE A 147 14.71 6.80 -0.47
N LEU A 148 15.22 5.76 -1.14
CA LEU A 148 16.63 5.35 -1.09
C LEU A 148 17.61 6.42 -1.62
N SER A 149 17.16 7.31 -2.52
CA SER A 149 18.03 8.33 -3.15
C SER A 149 17.85 9.74 -2.57
N ALA A 150 16.86 9.94 -1.70
CA ALA A 150 16.48 11.27 -1.22
C ALA A 150 17.63 12.01 -0.51
N GLU A 151 18.41 11.33 0.32
CA GLU A 151 19.58 11.94 0.98
C GLU A 151 20.64 12.37 -0.02
N ALA A 152 21.03 11.49 -0.95
CA ALA A 152 22.06 11.80 -1.94
C ALA A 152 21.66 12.99 -2.82
N VAL A 153 20.38 13.05 -3.23
CA VAL A 153 19.85 14.14 -4.04
C VAL A 153 19.74 15.43 -3.23
N LEU A 154 19.23 15.38 -2.01
CA LEU A 154 19.12 16.59 -1.18
C LEU A 154 20.49 17.22 -0.91
N ARG A 155 21.53 16.38 -0.66
CA ARG A 155 22.91 16.85 -0.48
C ARG A 155 23.54 17.44 -1.73
N SER A 156 23.08 17.05 -2.93
CA SER A 156 23.61 17.59 -4.18
C SER A 156 22.97 18.92 -4.61
N LEU A 157 21.88 19.34 -3.96
CA LEU A 157 21.22 20.61 -4.28
C LEU A 157 22.01 21.81 -3.72
N PRO A 158 22.31 22.83 -4.55
CA PRO A 158 23.04 24.03 -4.11
C PRO A 158 22.09 25.03 -3.42
N PHE A 159 21.56 24.65 -2.25
CA PHE A 159 20.54 25.43 -1.53
C PHE A 159 21.00 26.85 -1.15
N GLN A 160 22.30 27.14 -1.10
CA GLN A 160 22.83 28.51 -0.94
C GLN A 160 22.40 29.49 -2.05
N ARG A 161 21.96 28.98 -3.21
CA ARG A 161 21.44 29.79 -4.31
C ARG A 161 19.94 30.07 -4.19
N LEU A 162 19.24 29.36 -3.30
CA LEU A 162 17.82 29.53 -3.07
C LEU A 162 17.56 30.73 -2.15
N ARG A 163 16.32 31.22 -2.17
CA ARG A 163 15.88 32.19 -1.16
C ARG A 163 15.82 31.47 0.18
N ARG A 164 16.28 32.14 1.25
CA ARG A 164 16.29 31.54 2.60
C ARG A 164 14.89 31.08 3.03
N SER A 165 13.83 31.75 2.56
CA SER A 165 12.45 31.38 2.87
C SER A 165 11.86 30.29 1.98
N THR A 166 12.58 29.69 1.03
CA THR A 166 12.03 28.65 0.13
C THR A 166 11.43 27.48 0.93
N LEU A 167 10.27 26.99 0.48
CA LEU A 167 9.58 25.87 1.10
C LEU A 167 10.07 24.56 0.50
N PHE A 168 10.64 23.68 1.32
CA PHE A 168 10.91 22.31 0.94
C PHE A 168 9.74 21.41 1.30
N VAL A 169 9.32 20.61 0.33
CA VAL A 169 8.26 19.63 0.48
C VAL A 169 8.78 18.28 0.05
N ASP A 170 8.52 17.24 0.83
CA ASP A 170 8.71 15.85 0.37
C ASP A 170 7.36 15.18 0.11
N VAL A 171 7.35 14.25 -0.85
CA VAL A 171 6.21 13.36 -1.14
C VAL A 171 6.63 11.89 -1.08
N LEU A 172 7.61 11.55 -0.24
CA LEU A 172 8.03 10.17 -0.06
C LEU A 172 6.90 9.35 0.57
N SER A 173 7.00 8.03 0.61
CA SER A 173 5.95 7.19 1.24
C SER A 173 6.18 6.92 2.73
N VAL A 174 7.33 7.35 3.27
CA VAL A 174 7.67 7.37 4.71
C VAL A 174 7.91 8.80 5.15
N LYS A 175 7.75 9.14 6.43
CA LYS A 175 7.71 10.53 6.91
C LYS A 175 8.72 10.88 8.00
N GLU A 176 9.06 9.98 8.92
CA GLU A 176 10.09 10.26 9.93
C GLU A 176 11.46 10.45 9.27
N PHE A 177 11.79 9.62 8.28
CA PHE A 177 13.05 9.72 7.54
C PHE A 177 13.23 11.09 6.84
N PRO A 178 12.36 11.52 5.91
CA PRO A 178 12.55 12.81 5.25
C PRO A 178 12.46 13.99 6.22
N LYS A 179 11.61 13.94 7.25
CA LYS A 179 11.55 14.97 8.30
C LYS A 179 12.91 15.17 8.96
N ASN A 180 13.51 14.09 9.46
CA ASN A 180 14.79 14.15 10.15
C ASN A 180 15.92 14.58 9.21
N LEU A 181 15.91 14.06 7.98
CA LEU A 181 16.88 14.41 6.94
C LEU A 181 16.83 15.90 6.58
N LEU A 182 15.63 16.45 6.33
CA LEU A 182 15.43 17.85 5.98
C LEU A 182 15.81 18.78 7.13
N LEU A 183 15.41 18.46 8.36
CA LEU A 183 15.78 19.23 9.56
C LEU A 183 17.30 19.25 9.78
N HIS A 184 17.99 18.15 9.47
CA HIS A 184 19.44 18.02 9.66
C HIS A 184 20.25 18.74 8.59
N ILE A 185 19.82 18.67 7.31
CA ILE A 185 20.59 19.22 6.18
C ILE A 185 20.25 20.68 5.89
N LEU A 186 18.98 21.07 5.98
CA LEU A 186 18.54 22.40 5.56
C LEU A 186 18.80 23.44 6.65
N PRO A 187 19.36 24.62 6.30
CA PRO A 187 19.48 25.74 7.22
C PRO A 187 18.15 26.10 7.89
N PRO A 188 18.16 26.64 9.14
CA PRO A 188 16.97 26.88 9.94
C PRO A 188 15.96 27.84 9.28
N ASP A 189 16.43 28.69 8.38
CA ASP A 189 15.57 29.65 7.69
C ASP A 189 14.69 29.03 6.62
N PHE A 190 14.92 27.80 6.15
CA PHE A 190 14.07 27.15 5.14
C PHE A 190 12.82 26.54 5.77
N ASP A 191 11.68 26.67 5.09
CA ASP A 191 10.44 26.00 5.50
C ASP A 191 10.47 24.52 5.10
N ILE A 192 9.83 23.68 5.91
CA ILE A 192 9.72 22.23 5.72
C ILE A 192 8.27 21.80 5.92
N LEU A 193 7.72 21.15 4.91
CA LEU A 193 6.42 20.49 4.94
C LEU A 193 6.60 19.04 4.48
N CYS A 194 6.32 18.09 5.35
CA CYS A 194 6.37 16.68 4.96
C CYS A 194 4.99 16.24 4.50
N THR A 195 4.89 15.58 3.36
CA THR A 195 3.58 15.19 2.79
C THR A 195 3.59 13.76 2.25
N HIS A 196 2.41 13.18 2.14
CA HIS A 196 2.20 11.92 1.46
C HIS A 196 0.81 11.92 0.81
N PRO A 197 0.72 12.16 -0.51
CA PRO A 197 -0.46 11.77 -1.27
C PRO A 197 -0.57 10.25 -1.17
N MET A 198 -1.60 9.73 -0.51
CA MET A 198 -1.82 8.28 -0.31
C MET A 198 -2.37 7.61 -1.59
N PHE A 199 -1.93 8.12 -2.74
CA PHE A 199 -2.38 7.75 -4.07
C PHE A 199 -1.25 8.03 -5.08
N GLY A 200 -1.27 7.28 -6.17
CA GLY A 200 -0.28 7.35 -7.24
C GLY A 200 -0.92 7.47 -8.62
N PRO A 201 -0.14 7.30 -9.69
CA PRO A 201 -0.63 7.37 -11.06
C PRO A 201 -1.80 6.41 -11.31
N GLU A 202 -1.78 5.20 -10.72
CA GLU A 202 -2.85 4.22 -10.92
C GLU A 202 -4.11 4.49 -10.09
N SER A 203 -3.96 4.83 -8.81
CA SER A 203 -5.10 5.08 -7.92
C SER A 203 -5.73 6.47 -8.09
N GLY A 204 -4.96 7.45 -8.58
CA GLY A 204 -5.41 8.82 -8.84
C GLY A 204 -5.67 9.17 -10.31
N LYS A 205 -5.69 8.20 -11.23
CA LYS A 205 -5.87 8.45 -12.68
C LYS A 205 -7.19 9.12 -13.07
N HIS A 206 -8.21 9.02 -12.24
CA HIS A 206 -9.54 9.59 -12.49
C HIS A 206 -9.84 10.83 -11.63
N GLY A 207 -8.80 11.48 -11.10
CA GLY A 207 -8.91 12.63 -10.20
C GLY A 207 -8.58 12.27 -8.75
N TRP A 208 -8.43 13.28 -7.91
CA TRP A 208 -7.98 13.12 -6.52
C TRP A 208 -9.09 13.29 -5.48
N ALA A 209 -10.32 13.49 -5.94
CA ALA A 209 -11.48 13.70 -5.08
C ALA A 209 -11.67 12.55 -4.08
N GLY A 210 -11.70 12.89 -2.79
CA GLY A 210 -11.85 11.96 -1.68
C GLY A 210 -10.59 11.15 -1.34
N LEU A 211 -9.51 11.23 -2.13
CA LEU A 211 -8.28 10.53 -1.84
C LEU A 211 -7.54 11.19 -0.66
N PRO A 212 -6.90 10.42 0.24
CA PRO A 212 -6.22 11.00 1.39
C PRO A 212 -4.93 11.71 0.97
N PHE A 213 -4.76 12.93 1.45
CA PHE A 213 -3.50 13.66 1.38
C PHE A 213 -3.03 13.99 2.80
N VAL A 214 -1.96 13.33 3.23
CA VAL A 214 -1.41 13.49 4.58
C VAL A 214 -0.32 14.56 4.57
N TYR A 215 -0.27 15.40 5.61
CA TYR A 215 0.79 16.38 5.77
C TYR A 215 1.15 16.68 7.24
N ASP A 216 2.41 17.03 7.47
CA ASP A 216 2.98 17.52 8.74
C ASP A 216 3.71 18.85 8.47
N LYS A 217 3.27 19.94 9.12
CA LYS A 217 3.93 21.25 9.06
C LYS A 217 5.14 21.26 9.99
N VAL A 218 6.22 20.60 9.56
CA VAL A 218 7.43 20.38 10.36
C VAL A 218 8.11 21.66 10.81
N ARG A 219 8.30 22.62 9.89
CA ARG A 219 8.91 23.92 10.19
C ARG A 219 8.38 24.97 9.22
N ILE A 220 7.45 25.81 9.66
CA ILE A 220 6.96 26.95 8.87
C ILE A 220 7.26 28.22 9.65
N GLY A 221 7.97 29.17 9.05
CA GLY A 221 8.34 30.42 9.70
C GLY A 221 7.15 31.34 9.94
N GLU A 222 7.26 32.18 10.97
CA GLU A 222 6.17 32.98 11.54
C GLU A 222 5.62 34.09 10.63
N SER A 223 6.35 34.52 9.59
CA SER A 223 5.87 35.60 8.71
C SER A 223 4.69 35.13 7.85
N GLU A 224 3.68 35.99 7.68
CA GLU A 224 2.48 35.70 6.88
C GLU A 224 2.79 35.20 5.47
N ASP A 225 3.80 35.73 4.78
CA ASP A 225 4.18 35.29 3.43
C ASP A 225 4.63 33.81 3.37
N ARG A 226 5.17 33.28 4.46
CA ARG A 226 5.63 31.88 4.56
C ARG A 226 4.45 30.96 4.86
N ALA A 227 3.59 31.37 5.80
CA ALA A 227 2.35 30.68 6.11
C ALA A 227 1.41 30.62 4.88
N ASP A 228 1.27 31.73 4.15
CA ASP A 228 0.48 31.81 2.92
C ASP A 228 1.02 30.88 1.83
N ARG A 229 2.35 30.86 1.62
CA ARG A 229 2.96 29.95 0.64
C ARG A 229 2.70 28.47 0.96
N CYS A 230 2.84 28.08 2.23
CA CYS A 230 2.52 26.72 2.68
C CYS A 230 1.04 26.41 2.43
N ARG A 231 0.13 27.32 2.82
CA ARG A 231 -1.31 27.19 2.61
C ARG A 231 -1.66 27.03 1.13
N ARG A 232 -1.09 27.85 0.26
CA ARG A 232 -1.29 27.78 -1.19
C ARG A 232 -0.79 26.48 -1.80
N PHE A 233 0.32 25.93 -1.30
CA PHE A 233 0.79 24.62 -1.75
C PHE A 233 -0.18 23.51 -1.32
N LEU A 234 -0.67 23.52 -0.08
CA LEU A 234 -1.69 22.57 0.39
C LEU A 234 -3.02 22.73 -0.37
N ASP A 235 -3.38 23.95 -0.74
CA ASP A 235 -4.60 24.27 -1.47
C ASP A 235 -4.65 23.61 -2.86
N ILE A 236 -3.48 23.32 -3.46
CA ILE A 236 -3.40 22.56 -4.72
C ILE A 236 -4.13 21.21 -4.59
N PHE A 237 -3.90 20.50 -3.49
CA PHE A 237 -4.53 19.21 -3.24
C PHE A 237 -5.98 19.37 -2.76
N ALA A 238 -6.26 20.40 -1.94
CA ALA A 238 -7.61 20.67 -1.47
C ALA A 238 -8.58 21.00 -2.63
N ARG A 239 -8.14 21.77 -3.63
CA ARG A 239 -8.92 22.11 -4.83
C ARG A 239 -9.27 20.91 -5.70
N GLU A 240 -8.43 19.89 -5.72
CA GLU A 240 -8.72 18.61 -6.38
C GLU A 240 -9.67 17.72 -5.56
N GLY A 241 -10.13 18.20 -4.41
CA GLY A 241 -11.06 17.50 -3.53
C GLY A 241 -10.41 16.44 -2.66
N CYS A 242 -9.09 16.47 -2.46
CA CYS A 242 -8.42 15.56 -1.54
C CYS A 242 -8.99 15.67 -0.12
N ARG A 243 -9.03 14.55 0.58
CA ARG A 243 -9.26 14.54 2.02
C ARG A 243 -7.95 14.89 2.71
N MET A 244 -7.84 16.15 3.13
CA MET A 244 -6.67 16.70 3.81
C MET A 244 -6.59 16.16 5.25
N VAL A 245 -5.46 15.52 5.60
CA VAL A 245 -5.24 14.91 6.92
C VAL A 245 -3.94 15.45 7.51
N GLU A 246 -4.05 16.32 8.51
CA GLU A 246 -2.89 16.79 9.28
C GLU A 246 -2.56 15.79 10.38
N MET A 247 -1.35 15.25 10.37
CA MET A 247 -0.85 14.35 11.43
C MET A 247 0.67 14.39 11.49
N SER A 248 1.23 13.98 12.63
CA SER A 248 2.69 13.96 12.79
C SER A 248 3.34 12.90 11.91
N CYS A 249 4.59 13.14 11.48
CA CYS A 249 5.35 12.14 10.73
C CYS A 249 5.48 10.77 11.45
N ALA A 250 5.54 10.76 12.78
CA ALA A 250 5.63 9.53 13.56
C ALA A 250 4.32 8.74 13.53
N GLU A 251 3.19 9.43 13.76
CA GLU A 251 1.85 8.83 13.66
C GLU A 251 1.57 8.33 12.24
N HIS A 252 2.01 9.07 11.22
CA HIS A 252 1.91 8.61 9.84
C HIS A 252 2.65 7.28 9.66
N ASP A 253 3.93 7.18 10.06
CA ASP A 253 4.73 5.97 9.80
C ASP A 253 4.25 4.75 10.59
N GLU A 254 3.72 4.94 11.80
CA GLU A 254 3.02 3.89 12.56
C GLU A 254 1.81 3.34 11.77
N ASN A 255 0.94 4.23 11.29
CA ASN A 255 -0.22 3.84 10.50
C ASN A 255 0.17 3.25 9.13
N ALA A 256 1.15 3.85 8.45
CA ALA A 256 1.61 3.45 7.12
C ALA A 256 2.24 2.06 7.11
N ALA A 257 2.86 1.63 8.21
CA ALA A 257 3.29 0.25 8.35
C ALA A 257 2.10 -0.71 8.23
N GLU A 258 1.08 -0.53 9.07
CA GLU A 258 -0.11 -1.40 9.13
C GLU A 258 -0.94 -1.37 7.83
N ILE A 259 -1.07 -0.22 7.17
CA ILE A 259 -1.91 -0.12 5.95
C ILE A 259 -1.10 -0.35 4.67
N GLN A 260 -0.03 0.42 4.45
CA GLN A 260 0.66 0.46 3.16
C GLN A 260 1.70 -0.66 3.06
N PHE A 261 2.59 -0.76 4.05
CA PHE A 261 3.65 -1.77 4.03
C PHE A 261 3.07 -3.19 4.06
N LEU A 262 2.06 -3.45 4.88
CA LEU A 262 1.34 -4.74 4.89
C LEU A 262 0.74 -5.07 3.52
N THR A 263 0.02 -4.12 2.93
CA THR A 263 -0.64 -4.31 1.63
C THR A 263 0.37 -4.64 0.52
N HIS A 264 1.51 -3.93 0.47
CA HIS A 264 2.58 -4.25 -0.47
C HIS A 264 3.25 -5.60 -0.18
N THR A 265 3.47 -5.94 1.08
CA THR A 265 4.08 -7.21 1.49
C THR A 265 3.23 -8.38 1.04
N VAL A 266 1.93 -8.35 1.35
CA VAL A 266 0.98 -9.39 0.93
C VAL A 266 0.90 -9.46 -0.59
N GLY A 267 0.74 -8.34 -1.29
CA GLY A 267 0.70 -8.30 -2.76
C GLY A 267 1.94 -8.91 -3.40
N ARG A 268 3.14 -8.63 -2.87
CA ARG A 268 4.40 -9.19 -3.38
C ARG A 268 4.61 -10.66 -3.02
N ILE A 269 4.12 -11.13 -1.86
CA ILE A 269 4.09 -12.56 -1.53
C ILE A 269 3.18 -13.30 -2.51
N LEU A 270 1.98 -12.77 -2.77
CA LEU A 270 1.05 -13.35 -3.74
C LEU A 270 1.66 -13.38 -5.14
N ALA A 271 2.41 -12.35 -5.54
CA ALA A 271 3.16 -12.37 -6.79
C ALA A 271 4.21 -13.49 -6.86
N LYS A 272 4.88 -13.79 -5.74
CA LYS A 272 5.85 -14.91 -5.64
C LYS A 272 5.20 -16.29 -5.73
N LEU A 273 3.90 -16.41 -5.44
CA LEU A 273 3.14 -17.65 -5.66
C LEU A 273 2.76 -17.85 -7.13
N ASP A 274 3.06 -16.89 -8.01
CA ASP A 274 2.76 -16.91 -9.44
C ASP A 274 1.27 -17.17 -9.75
N LEU A 275 0.39 -16.45 -9.05
CA LEU A 275 -1.06 -16.58 -9.20
C LEU A 275 -1.51 -16.39 -10.66
N LYS A 276 -2.35 -17.32 -11.14
CA LYS A 276 -2.91 -17.29 -12.49
C LYS A 276 -4.43 -17.18 -12.46
N SER A 277 -4.97 -16.36 -13.35
CA SER A 277 -6.41 -16.30 -13.58
C SER A 277 -6.93 -17.64 -14.14
N THR A 278 -8.12 -18.04 -13.70
CA THR A 278 -8.80 -19.28 -14.11
C THR A 278 -10.26 -19.00 -14.50
N PRO A 279 -10.93 -19.91 -15.24
CA PRO A 279 -12.36 -19.77 -15.55
C PRO A 279 -13.29 -19.78 -14.33
N ILE A 280 -12.82 -20.23 -13.17
CA ILE A 280 -13.61 -20.38 -11.93
C ILE A 280 -13.18 -19.41 -10.83
N ASN A 281 -12.59 -18.27 -11.21
CA ASN A 281 -12.18 -17.26 -10.24
C ASN A 281 -13.36 -16.82 -9.35
N THR A 282 -13.12 -16.83 -8.04
CA THR A 282 -14.03 -16.20 -7.10
C THR A 282 -13.81 -14.69 -7.08
N LYS A 283 -14.80 -13.92 -6.64
CA LYS A 283 -14.66 -12.46 -6.47
C LYS A 283 -13.55 -12.08 -5.50
N GLY A 284 -13.32 -12.88 -4.45
CA GLY A 284 -12.18 -12.70 -3.55
C GLY A 284 -10.85 -12.87 -4.28
N TYR A 285 -10.73 -13.91 -5.11
CA TYR A 285 -9.51 -14.16 -5.88
C TYR A 285 -9.24 -13.08 -6.93
N GLU A 286 -10.26 -12.56 -7.61
CA GLU A 286 -10.12 -11.41 -8.52
C GLU A 286 -9.52 -10.18 -7.81
N THR A 287 -9.91 -9.94 -6.55
CA THR A 287 -9.33 -8.85 -5.74
C THR A 287 -7.86 -9.09 -5.40
N LEU A 288 -7.45 -10.34 -5.14
CA LEU A 288 -6.04 -10.68 -4.92
C LEU A 288 -5.20 -10.47 -6.18
N LEU A 289 -5.72 -10.85 -7.36
CA LEU A 289 -5.03 -10.59 -8.64
C LEU A 289 -4.86 -9.09 -8.88
N LYS A 290 -5.89 -8.28 -8.61
CA LYS A 290 -5.81 -6.82 -8.69
C LYS A 290 -4.82 -6.24 -7.67
N LEU A 291 -4.75 -6.81 -6.47
CA LEU A 291 -3.77 -6.40 -5.46
C LEU A 291 -2.34 -6.66 -5.95
N VAL A 292 -2.08 -7.82 -6.55
CA VAL A 292 -0.77 -8.14 -7.17
C VAL A 292 -0.45 -7.11 -8.25
N GLU A 293 -1.37 -6.86 -9.18
CA GLU A 293 -1.19 -5.88 -10.25
C GLU A 293 -0.84 -4.48 -9.71
N ASN A 294 -1.64 -3.99 -8.75
CA ASN A 294 -1.47 -2.66 -8.16
C ASN A 294 -0.17 -2.52 -7.34
N THR A 295 0.27 -3.57 -6.64
CA THR A 295 1.45 -3.49 -5.77
C THR A 295 2.75 -3.79 -6.51
N CYS A 296 2.68 -4.56 -7.60
CA CYS A 296 3.83 -4.89 -8.45
C CYS A 296 4.07 -3.88 -9.58
N SER A 297 3.11 -2.99 -9.89
CA SER A 297 3.34 -1.84 -10.75
C SER A 297 4.34 -0.85 -10.13
N ASP A 298 4.44 -0.82 -8.80
CA ASP A 298 5.43 -0.03 -8.08
C ASP A 298 6.80 -0.71 -8.04
N SER A 299 7.86 0.10 -8.09
CA SER A 299 9.23 -0.39 -8.09
C SER A 299 9.57 -1.15 -6.80
N PHE A 300 10.46 -2.14 -6.91
CA PHE A 300 10.96 -2.82 -5.72
C PHE A 300 11.71 -1.86 -4.78
N ASP A 301 12.39 -0.85 -5.33
CA ASP A 301 13.06 0.19 -4.55
C ASP A 301 12.10 0.96 -3.64
N LEU A 302 10.85 1.22 -4.09
CA LEU A 302 9.83 1.85 -3.25
C LEU A 302 9.51 0.94 -2.06
N TYR A 303 9.19 -0.33 -2.34
CA TYR A 303 8.87 -1.31 -1.29
C TYR A 303 10.03 -1.52 -0.31
N ASN A 304 11.25 -1.63 -0.81
CA ASN A 304 12.45 -1.71 0.01
C ASN A 304 12.62 -0.45 0.88
N GLY A 305 12.32 0.73 0.32
CA GLY A 305 12.29 1.98 1.07
C GLY A 305 11.26 1.99 2.21
N LEU A 306 10.06 1.45 1.99
CA LEU A 306 9.05 1.30 3.05
C LEU A 306 9.54 0.43 4.20
N PHE A 307 10.29 -0.64 3.89
CA PHE A 307 10.87 -1.50 4.90
C PHE A 307 12.03 -0.83 5.64
N MET A 308 13.01 -0.31 4.90
CA MET A 308 14.26 0.20 5.46
C MET A 308 14.09 1.47 6.29
N TYR A 309 13.13 2.33 5.93
CA TYR A 309 12.99 3.67 6.50
C TYR A 309 11.73 3.86 7.35
N ASN A 310 11.01 2.78 7.66
CA ASN A 310 9.96 2.76 8.66
C ASN A 310 10.28 1.70 9.71
N LYS A 311 10.64 2.14 10.91
CA LYS A 311 11.05 1.26 12.02
C LYS A 311 9.98 0.23 12.43
N ASN A 312 8.71 0.53 12.17
CA ASN A 312 7.58 -0.33 12.53
C ASN A 312 7.39 -1.50 11.53
N SER A 313 8.04 -1.44 10.36
CA SER A 313 7.91 -2.47 9.32
C SER A 313 8.43 -3.84 9.75
N THR A 314 9.51 -3.89 10.54
CA THR A 314 10.10 -5.15 11.02
C THR A 314 9.14 -5.89 11.96
N GLU A 315 8.59 -5.19 12.96
CA GLU A 315 7.62 -5.77 13.90
C GLU A 315 6.38 -6.29 13.18
N LEU A 316 5.89 -5.55 12.18
CA LEU A 316 4.75 -5.99 11.38
C LEU A 316 5.05 -7.27 10.59
N LEU A 317 6.26 -7.40 10.03
CA LEU A 317 6.65 -8.59 9.28
C LEU A 317 6.73 -9.82 10.19
N GLU A 318 7.29 -9.69 11.38
CA GLU A 318 7.32 -10.75 12.40
C GLU A 318 5.90 -11.16 12.82
N ARG A 319 5.01 -10.18 13.06
CA ARG A 319 3.60 -10.45 13.38
C ARG A 319 2.88 -11.17 12.24
N LEU A 320 3.15 -10.81 11.00
CA LEU A 320 2.59 -11.47 9.82
C LEU A 320 3.05 -12.93 9.71
N GLU A 321 4.34 -13.19 9.96
CA GLU A 321 4.92 -14.54 9.96
C GLU A 321 4.30 -15.41 11.07
N LEU A 322 4.23 -14.89 12.30
CA LEU A 322 3.60 -15.56 13.43
C LEU A 322 2.12 -15.88 13.18
N ALA A 323 1.39 -14.96 12.54
CA ALA A 323 -0.01 -15.17 12.17
C ALA A 323 -0.15 -16.30 11.13
N PHE A 324 0.73 -16.33 10.12
CA PHE A 324 0.74 -17.38 9.11
C PHE A 324 1.04 -18.76 9.74
N ASP A 325 2.04 -18.84 10.61
CA ASP A 325 2.40 -20.07 11.33
C ASP A 325 1.31 -20.54 12.28
N SER A 326 0.66 -19.62 12.99
CA SER A 326 -0.46 -19.93 13.86
C SER A 326 -1.62 -20.55 13.08
N LEU A 327 -2.00 -19.95 11.94
CA LEU A 327 -3.05 -20.47 11.08
C LEU A 327 -2.69 -21.85 10.50
N LYS A 328 -1.44 -22.01 10.08
CA LYS A 328 -0.91 -23.30 9.62
C LYS A 328 -1.06 -24.37 10.70
N LYS A 329 -0.67 -24.07 11.94
CA LYS A 329 -0.79 -25.00 13.08
C LYS A 329 -2.24 -25.37 13.37
N GLU A 330 -3.17 -24.42 13.29
CA GLU A 330 -4.60 -24.70 13.48
C GLU A 330 -5.14 -25.72 12.45
N LEU A 331 -4.77 -25.55 11.17
CA LEU A 331 -5.17 -26.45 10.09
C LEU A 331 -4.60 -27.87 10.28
N PHE A 332 -3.30 -27.98 10.55
CA PHE A 332 -2.65 -29.28 10.75
C PHE A 332 -3.07 -29.95 12.06
N GLY A 333 -3.33 -29.19 13.13
CA GLY A 333 -3.85 -29.72 14.38
C GLY A 333 -5.19 -30.42 14.20
N ARG A 334 -6.14 -29.76 13.51
CA ARG A 334 -7.45 -30.36 13.18
C ARG A 334 -7.32 -31.62 12.32
N LEU A 335 -6.39 -31.61 11.35
CA LEU A 335 -6.12 -32.78 10.52
C LEU A 335 -5.60 -33.96 11.36
N HIS A 336 -4.65 -33.71 12.26
CA HIS A 336 -4.11 -34.73 13.16
C HIS A 336 -5.18 -35.32 14.08
N ASP A 337 -6.08 -34.50 14.62
CA ASP A 337 -7.19 -34.97 15.46
C ASP A 337 -8.14 -35.89 14.69
N ILE A 338 -8.49 -35.54 13.46
CA ILE A 338 -9.35 -36.37 12.59
C ILE A 338 -8.66 -37.70 12.28
N LEU A 339 -7.39 -37.67 11.87
CA LEU A 339 -6.64 -38.88 11.54
C LEU A 339 -6.47 -39.78 12.77
N ARG A 340 -6.20 -39.21 13.96
CA ARG A 340 -6.08 -39.96 15.21
C ARG A 340 -7.38 -40.70 15.54
N LYS A 341 -8.53 -40.04 15.43
CA LYS A 341 -9.84 -40.66 15.70
C LYS A 341 -10.15 -41.78 14.71
N GLN A 342 -9.88 -41.57 13.42
CA GLN A 342 -10.11 -42.60 12.40
C GLN A 342 -9.20 -43.83 12.59
N LEU A 343 -7.93 -43.62 12.95
CA LEU A 343 -6.94 -44.68 13.11
C LEU A 343 -7.07 -45.46 14.42
N PHE A 344 -7.44 -44.80 15.52
CA PHE A 344 -7.41 -45.41 16.86
C PHE A 344 -8.79 -45.59 17.52
N GLU A 345 -9.85 -44.95 17.02
CA GLU A 345 -11.19 -44.97 17.64
C GLU A 345 -12.27 -45.57 16.72
N SER A 346 -11.88 -46.30 15.66
CA SER A 346 -12.86 -47.05 14.84
C SER A 346 -13.64 -48.06 15.72
N PRO A 347 -15.00 -48.09 15.71
CA PRO A 347 -15.79 -48.80 16.72
C PRO A 347 -15.81 -50.33 16.64
N ASN A 348 -15.07 -50.97 15.74
CA ASN A 348 -15.09 -52.43 15.62
C ASN A 348 -13.67 -52.97 15.50
N GLY A 349 -13.27 -53.82 16.44
CA GLY A 349 -12.01 -54.55 16.43
C GLY A 349 -11.93 -55.54 15.26
N SER A 350 -11.64 -55.05 14.07
CA SER A 350 -11.29 -55.87 12.91
C SER A 350 -9.79 -55.76 12.63
N THR A 351 -9.16 -56.91 12.71
CA THR A 351 -7.78 -57.30 12.40
C THR A 351 -7.05 -56.46 11.35
N ALA A 352 -5.76 -56.22 11.61
CA ALA A 352 -4.82 -55.54 10.72
C ALA A 352 -4.84 -56.09 9.27
N PRO A 353 -4.66 -55.24 8.25
CA PRO A 353 -4.64 -55.66 6.85
C PRO A 353 -3.34 -56.42 6.52
N ASP A 354 -3.51 -57.46 5.70
CA ASP A 354 -2.48 -58.43 5.28
C ASP A 354 -1.36 -57.80 4.44
N PHE A 355 -0.13 -58.26 4.66
CA PHE A 355 1.13 -57.65 4.18
C PHE A 355 1.45 -57.85 2.67
N GLN A 356 0.46 -58.21 1.86
CA GLN A 356 0.68 -58.67 0.47
C GLN A 356 0.49 -57.60 -0.62
N SER A 357 0.19 -56.33 -0.28
CA SER A 357 -0.05 -55.25 -1.27
C SER A 357 1.19 -54.42 -1.63
N TYR A 358 2.36 -54.69 -1.03
CA TYR A 358 3.59 -53.90 -1.25
C TYR A 358 4.14 -53.98 -2.68
N ALA A 359 3.96 -55.11 -3.39
CA ALA A 359 4.55 -55.32 -4.71
C ALA A 359 3.72 -54.72 -5.86
N GLU A 360 2.40 -54.58 -5.70
CA GLU A 360 1.51 -54.01 -6.73
C GLU A 360 1.45 -52.48 -6.68
N MET A 361 1.82 -51.85 -5.56
CA MET A 361 1.72 -50.38 -5.40
C MET A 361 2.88 -49.59 -6.01
N HIS A 362 4.05 -50.20 -6.22
CA HIS A 362 5.23 -49.52 -6.79
C HIS A 362 5.13 -49.21 -8.30
N SER A 363 4.18 -49.81 -9.01
CA SER A 363 4.00 -49.63 -10.46
C SER A 363 3.01 -48.52 -10.86
N ALA A 364 2.35 -47.86 -9.90
CA ALA A 364 1.19 -47.00 -10.17
C ALA A 364 1.42 -45.47 -10.14
N GLY A 365 2.67 -44.98 -10.18
CA GLY A 365 2.95 -43.55 -10.42
C GLY A 365 2.34 -42.57 -9.41
N TRP A 366 2.77 -42.64 -8.15
CA TRP A 366 2.28 -41.81 -7.04
C TRP A 366 3.08 -40.49 -6.92
N PHE A 367 2.41 -39.38 -6.59
CA PHE A 367 3.01 -38.04 -6.68
C PHE A 367 3.29 -37.34 -5.34
N MET A 368 2.71 -37.79 -4.22
CA MET A 368 2.95 -37.15 -2.92
C MET A 368 3.07 -38.19 -1.81
N LYS A 369 4.26 -38.22 -1.18
CA LYS A 369 4.57 -38.97 0.02
C LYS A 369 4.66 -37.98 1.18
N ILE A 370 3.72 -38.04 2.11
CA ILE A 370 3.80 -37.30 3.38
C ILE A 370 4.24 -38.28 4.45
N THR A 371 5.42 -38.06 5.02
CA THR A 371 5.89 -38.84 6.16
C THR A 371 5.70 -38.00 7.41
N ILE A 372 4.91 -38.52 8.36
CA ILE A 372 4.74 -37.94 9.68
C ILE A 372 5.45 -38.87 10.66
N SER A 373 6.58 -38.42 11.20
CA SER A 373 7.35 -39.19 12.16
C SER A 373 7.08 -38.68 13.58
N TYR A 374 6.68 -39.60 14.46
CA TYR A 374 6.49 -39.37 15.88
C TYR A 374 7.63 -40.03 16.65
N SER A 375 8.45 -39.22 17.30
CA SER A 375 9.44 -39.74 18.26
C SER A 375 8.80 -39.80 19.63
N TYR A 376 8.71 -41.01 20.20
CA TYR A 376 8.23 -41.19 21.56
C TYR A 376 9.20 -42.04 22.39
N CYS A 377 9.30 -41.69 23.67
CA CYS A 377 9.99 -42.50 24.66
C CYS A 377 8.95 -43.20 25.54
N ILE A 378 9.05 -44.52 25.68
CA ILE A 378 8.30 -45.29 26.66
C ILE A 378 9.26 -45.70 27.77
N ILE A 379 8.92 -45.35 29.02
CA ILE A 379 9.60 -45.88 30.19
C ILE A 379 8.87 -47.16 30.60
N VAL A 380 9.55 -48.30 30.50
CA VAL A 380 9.06 -49.59 31.02
C VAL A 380 10.02 -50.01 32.14
N GLY A 381 9.56 -49.90 33.40
CA GLY A 381 10.43 -50.10 34.56
C GLY A 381 11.46 -48.96 34.71
N SER A 382 12.74 -49.29 34.85
CA SER A 382 13.87 -48.33 34.95
C SER A 382 14.60 -48.07 33.63
N SER A 383 14.12 -48.66 32.51
CA SER A 383 14.72 -48.50 31.18
C SER A 383 13.91 -47.55 30.30
N LEU A 384 14.62 -46.65 29.61
CA LEU A 384 14.07 -45.73 28.61
C LEU A 384 14.19 -46.35 27.21
N HIS A 385 13.06 -46.68 26.58
CA HIS A 385 13.02 -47.11 25.18
C HIS A 385 12.57 -45.96 24.30
N SER A 386 13.39 -45.60 23.30
CA SER A 386 13.05 -44.62 22.26
C SER A 386 12.60 -45.37 21.00
N SER A 387 11.51 -44.93 20.39
CA SER A 387 11.02 -45.49 19.12
C SER A 387 10.43 -44.40 18.24
N VAL A 388 10.52 -44.59 16.92
CA VAL A 388 10.00 -43.67 15.92
C VAL A 388 8.84 -44.37 15.20
N LEU A 389 7.65 -43.78 15.25
CA LEU A 389 6.51 -44.21 14.44
C LEU A 389 6.41 -43.30 13.23
N SER A 390 6.64 -43.85 12.04
CA SER A 390 6.50 -43.12 10.79
C SER A 390 5.20 -43.51 10.09
N VAL A 391 4.30 -42.55 9.95
CA VAL A 391 3.06 -42.70 9.17
C VAL A 391 3.32 -42.14 7.78
N VAL A 392 3.25 -43.01 6.77
CA VAL A 392 3.43 -42.62 5.37
C VAL A 392 2.07 -42.57 4.70
N LEU A 393 1.70 -41.39 4.22
CA LEU A 393 0.48 -41.15 3.44
C LEU A 393 0.82 -41.09 1.95
N PHE A 394 0.16 -41.94 1.16
CA PHE A 394 0.23 -41.92 -0.30
C PHE A 394 -1.08 -41.37 -0.87
N VAL A 395 -0.99 -40.34 -1.72
CA VAL A 395 -2.16 -39.70 -2.36
C VAL A 395 -2.16 -40.04 -3.86
N ASN A 396 -3.22 -40.69 -4.35
CA ASN A 396 -3.44 -40.98 -5.78
C ASN A 396 -4.30 -39.90 -6.46
N LYS A 397 -4.28 -39.84 -7.80
CA LYS A 397 -5.11 -38.99 -8.66
C LYS A 397 -6.62 -39.31 -8.59
N ASP A 398 -7.01 -40.48 -8.08
CA ASP A 398 -8.42 -40.78 -7.83
C ASP A 398 -8.88 -40.23 -6.47
N PRO A 399 -9.93 -39.38 -6.41
CA PRO A 399 -10.30 -38.60 -5.22
C PRO A 399 -10.84 -39.42 -4.03
N CYS A 400 -10.78 -40.75 -4.07
CA CYS A 400 -11.52 -41.61 -3.15
C CYS A 400 -10.66 -42.63 -2.37
N ARG A 401 -9.32 -42.62 -2.47
CA ARG A 401 -8.48 -43.58 -1.70
C ARG A 401 -7.26 -42.93 -1.08
N LEU A 402 -7.32 -42.77 0.24
CA LEU A 402 -6.18 -42.52 1.12
C LEU A 402 -5.70 -43.87 1.66
N VAL A 403 -4.44 -44.23 1.41
CA VAL A 403 -3.84 -45.44 2.01
C VAL A 403 -2.88 -45.00 3.10
N VAL A 404 -3.19 -45.38 4.34
CA VAL A 404 -2.34 -45.11 5.52
C VAL A 404 -1.63 -46.41 5.88
N LEU A 405 -0.30 -46.42 5.79
CA LEU A 405 0.51 -47.56 6.20
C LEU A 405 1.27 -47.22 7.50
N PRO A 406 1.03 -47.94 8.60
CA PRO A 406 1.87 -47.83 9.78
C PRO A 406 3.20 -48.54 9.53
N VAL A 407 4.32 -47.81 9.58
CA VAL A 407 5.65 -48.42 9.55
C VAL A 407 6.21 -48.41 10.97
N TYR A 408 6.41 -49.60 11.53
CA TYR A 408 7.08 -49.79 12.81
C TYR A 408 8.56 -50.11 12.54
N GLU A 409 9.45 -49.15 12.80
CA GLU A 409 10.88 -49.44 12.87
C GLU A 409 11.22 -49.88 14.30
N THR A 410 11.34 -51.19 14.49
CA THR A 410 12.04 -51.74 15.66
C THR A 410 13.53 -51.60 15.43
N SER A 411 14.21 -50.85 16.30
CA SER A 411 15.67 -50.77 16.31
C SER A 411 16.27 -52.14 16.65
N ASP A 412 16.61 -52.93 15.66
CA ASP A 412 17.52 -54.07 15.81
C ASP A 412 18.94 -53.60 15.37
N PRO A 413 20.00 -53.71 16.18
CA PRO A 413 21.30 -53.05 15.93
C PRO A 413 22.11 -53.59 14.74
N ALA A 414 21.55 -54.42 13.86
CA ALA A 414 22.32 -55.19 12.88
C ALA A 414 21.73 -55.16 11.48
N ARG A 415 21.65 -53.97 10.85
CA ARG A 415 21.74 -53.80 9.38
C ARG A 415 21.75 -52.33 8.99
N THR A 416 22.90 -51.82 8.59
CA THR A 416 23.03 -50.62 7.75
C THR A 416 22.73 -50.97 6.29
N PRO A 417 22.03 -50.08 5.56
CA PRO A 417 22.40 -49.82 4.18
C PRO A 417 22.63 -48.33 3.89
N GLU A 418 23.31 -48.12 2.78
CA GLU A 418 24.10 -46.96 2.39
C GLU A 418 23.34 -45.66 2.05
N ARG A 419 24.06 -44.55 2.26
CA ARG A 419 23.95 -43.19 1.69
C ARG A 419 22.76 -42.90 0.75
N VAL A 420 21.91 -41.96 1.18
CA VAL A 420 21.25 -40.97 0.31
C VAL A 420 21.37 -39.57 0.95
N SER A 421 21.59 -38.57 0.09
CA SER A 421 21.97 -37.18 0.37
C SER A 421 21.00 -36.36 1.25
N THR A 422 21.60 -35.49 2.07
CA THR A 422 20.99 -34.54 3.02
C THR A 422 20.05 -33.49 2.41
N PRO A 423 18.88 -33.21 3.01
CA PRO A 423 18.20 -31.92 2.94
C PRO A 423 18.44 -31.05 4.20
N LYS A 424 18.32 -29.73 4.03
CA LYS A 424 18.65 -28.67 5.01
C LYS A 424 17.73 -28.70 6.24
N LYS A 425 18.32 -28.58 7.43
CA LYS A 425 17.65 -28.44 8.74
C LYS A 425 16.75 -27.19 8.80
N VAL A 426 15.52 -27.36 9.28
CA VAL A 426 14.56 -26.31 9.69
C VAL A 426 14.53 -26.29 11.24
N PRO A 427 14.36 -25.13 11.91
CA PRO A 427 14.64 -25.02 13.35
C PRO A 427 13.62 -25.75 14.23
N THR A 428 14.15 -26.33 15.30
CA THR A 428 13.47 -27.09 16.35
C THR A 428 12.64 -26.17 17.25
N ILE A 429 11.35 -26.46 17.47
CA ILE A 429 10.49 -25.71 18.40
C ILE A 429 10.13 -26.64 19.58
N SER A 430 10.60 -26.29 20.78
CA SER A 430 10.32 -27.02 22.03
C SER A 430 9.05 -26.48 22.71
N GLY A 431 8.17 -27.35 23.20
CA GLY A 431 6.96 -26.94 23.93
C GLY A 431 6.11 -28.06 24.55
N VAL A 432 6.35 -28.28 25.86
CA VAL A 432 5.53 -28.76 27.01
C VAL A 432 4.54 -29.94 26.84
N SER A 433 4.78 -30.97 27.66
CA SER A 433 3.94 -32.15 27.95
C SER A 433 2.91 -31.91 29.06
N ILE A 434 1.79 -32.64 29.06
CA ILE A 434 1.26 -33.49 30.17
C ILE A 434 -0.16 -33.98 29.82
N THR A 435 -0.36 -35.31 29.73
CA THR A 435 -1.61 -35.97 30.16
C THR A 435 -1.28 -37.26 30.89
N ARG A 436 -1.75 -37.40 32.14
CA ARG A 436 -1.57 -38.59 33.00
C ARG A 436 -2.63 -39.65 32.69
N ALA A 437 -2.19 -40.87 32.39
CA ALA A 437 -2.97 -42.10 32.54
C ALA A 437 -2.09 -43.16 33.26
N PRO A 438 -2.67 -44.11 34.02
CA PRO A 438 -1.91 -45.01 34.86
C PRO A 438 -1.25 -46.10 34.01
N GLY A 439 0.09 -46.11 33.96
CA GLY A 439 0.86 -47.19 33.32
C GLY A 439 2.08 -46.77 32.48
N GLY A 440 2.33 -45.47 32.29
CA GLY A 440 3.55 -44.99 31.61
C GLY A 440 3.43 -43.54 31.17
N ILE A 441 4.54 -42.78 31.23
CA ILE A 441 4.61 -41.41 30.70
C ILE A 441 4.93 -41.52 29.21
N ILE A 442 3.97 -41.21 28.33
CA ILE A 442 4.26 -40.98 26.90
C ILE A 442 4.56 -39.49 26.77
N SER A 443 5.84 -39.15 26.58
CA SER A 443 6.23 -37.81 26.15
C SER A 443 6.38 -37.82 24.64
N LEU A 444 5.47 -37.13 23.93
CA LEU A 444 5.65 -36.78 22.52
C LEU A 444 6.72 -35.70 22.47
N ILE A 445 7.90 -36.03 21.94
CA ILE A 445 9.05 -35.13 22.00
C ILE A 445 9.13 -34.26 20.74
N GLU A 446 8.70 -34.75 19.58
CA GLU A 446 8.75 -33.99 18.33
C GLU A 446 7.86 -34.64 17.25
N ALA A 447 7.23 -33.82 16.41
CA ALA A 447 6.57 -34.24 15.18
C ALA A 447 7.19 -33.47 14.01
N SER A 448 7.80 -34.18 13.07
CA SER A 448 8.32 -33.64 11.82
C SER A 448 7.42 -34.06 10.65
N VAL A 449 7.12 -33.11 9.76
CA VAL A 449 6.36 -33.36 8.52
C VAL A 449 7.31 -33.13 7.37
N GLU A 450 7.69 -34.20 6.68
CA GLU A 450 8.43 -34.11 5.41
C GLU A 450 7.47 -34.35 4.25
N ILE A 451 7.37 -33.36 3.36
CA ILE A 451 6.58 -33.42 2.14
C ILE A 451 7.54 -33.64 0.97
N PHE A 452 7.50 -34.82 0.36
CA PHE A 452 8.20 -35.08 -0.90
C PHE A 452 7.21 -35.00 -2.06
N THR A 453 7.37 -34.00 -2.92
CA THR A 453 6.77 -33.96 -4.25
C THR A 453 7.79 -34.51 -5.25
N GLN A 454 7.56 -35.71 -5.76
CA GLN A 454 8.34 -36.18 -6.91
C GLN A 454 7.60 -35.70 -8.16
N VAL A 455 8.14 -34.66 -8.80
CA VAL A 455 7.67 -34.23 -10.12
C VAL A 455 8.28 -35.21 -11.12
N ALA A 456 7.44 -36.01 -11.76
CA ALA A 456 7.82 -36.77 -12.94
C ALA A 456 7.77 -35.86 -14.18
#